data_AF-A0A6V8L4A8-F1
#
_entry.id   AF-A0A6V8L4A8-F1
#
_cell.length_a   1.000
_cell.length_b   1.000
_cell.length_c   1.000
_cell.angle_alpha   90.00
_cell.angle_beta   90.00
_cell.angle_gamma   90.00
#
_symmetry.space_group_name_H-M   'P 1'
#
loop_
_entity.id
_entity.type
_entity.pdbx_description
1 polymer ?
#
loop_
_entity_poly.entity_id
_entity_poly.type
_entity_poly.pdbx_seq_one_letter_code
_entity_poly.pdbx_strand_id
1 'polypeptide(L)'
;MEERTDTLVTAGAVLDLLRAAADLVPDLVEYELAEAIAGHRPGTPDNMPILGFHGPGTVVATGHHRHGVVLTPVTADLIADLIETGEPDPMLAPFTPARFT
;
A
#
# COMPACT_ATOMS: atom_id res chain seq x y z
N MET A 1 -3.91 -8.49 17.04
CA MET A 1 -4.13 -9.03 15.69
C MET A 1 -2.76 -9.50 15.22
N GLU A 2 -2.56 -10.80 15.12
CA GLU A 2 -1.29 -11.36 14.68
C GLU A 2 -1.12 -11.02 13.19
N GLU A 3 -0.05 -10.31 12.86
CA GLU A 3 0.22 -9.90 11.48
C GLU A 3 0.61 -11.16 10.69
N ARG A 4 -0.27 -11.62 9.80
CA ARG A 4 0.00 -12.80 8.97
C ARG A 4 1.14 -12.49 8.01
N THR A 5 2.21 -13.25 8.13
CA THR A 5 3.41 -13.15 7.28
C THR A 5 3.31 -14.00 6.02
N ASP A 6 2.23 -14.77 5.87
CA ASP A 6 2.00 -15.65 4.73
C ASP A 6 1.03 -15.04 3.70
N THR A 7 1.18 -15.44 2.44
CA THR A 7 0.28 -15.07 1.33
C THR A 7 -0.63 -16.25 0.94
N LEU A 8 -0.96 -17.14 1.89
CA LEU A 8 -1.83 -18.27 1.60
C LEU A 8 -3.28 -17.80 1.46
N VAL A 9 -3.88 -18.14 0.33
CA VAL A 9 -5.32 -18.03 0.11
C VAL A 9 -6.01 -19.10 0.93
N THR A 10 -6.90 -18.69 1.83
CA THR A 10 -7.65 -19.61 2.69
C THR A 10 -9.10 -19.72 2.23
N ALA A 11 -9.67 -20.91 2.31
CA ALA A 11 -11.09 -21.14 1.95
C ALA A 11 -12.05 -20.24 2.75
N GLY A 12 -11.72 -19.97 4.02
CA GLY A 12 -12.50 -19.05 4.86
C GLY A 12 -12.50 -17.62 4.35
N ALA A 13 -11.33 -17.06 4.00
CA ALA A 13 -11.24 -15.69 3.47
C ALA A 13 -11.96 -15.55 2.11
N VAL A 14 -11.86 -16.56 1.25
CA VAL A 14 -12.59 -16.60 -0.03
C VAL A 14 -14.09 -16.63 0.22
N LEU A 15 -14.57 -17.49 1.13
CA LEU A 15 -15.99 -17.59 1.47
C LEU A 15 -16.55 -16.27 2.03
N ASP A 16 -15.79 -15.59 2.88
CA ASP A 16 -16.21 -14.30 3.45
C ASP A 16 -16.34 -13.21 2.37
N LEU A 17 -15.39 -13.14 1.43
CA LEU A 17 -15.46 -12.22 0.30
C LEU A 17 -16.63 -12.53 -0.64
N LEU A 18 -16.86 -13.81 -0.95
CA LEU A 18 -17.98 -14.22 -1.82
C LEU A 18 -19.34 -13.93 -1.18
N ARG A 19 -19.50 -14.12 0.13
CA ARG A 19 -20.72 -13.76 0.85
C ARG A 19 -20.99 -12.26 0.77
N ALA A 20 -20.00 -11.44 1.10
CA ALA A 20 -20.13 -9.98 1.03
C ALA A 20 -20.42 -9.50 -0.41
N ALA A 21 -19.84 -10.15 -1.42
CA ALA A 21 -20.12 -9.85 -2.81
C ALA A 21 -21.56 -10.22 -3.22
N ALA A 22 -22.04 -11.41 -2.83
CA ALA A 22 -23.39 -11.87 -3.12
C ALA A 22 -24.48 -11.03 -2.42
N ASP A 23 -24.18 -10.46 -1.24
CA ASP A 23 -25.09 -9.51 -0.57
C ASP A 23 -25.30 -8.23 -1.39
N LEU A 24 -24.29 -7.82 -2.18
CA LEU A 24 -24.35 -6.62 -3.03
C LEU A 24 -24.82 -6.91 -4.45
N VAL A 25 -24.42 -8.07 -5.00
CA VAL A 25 -24.69 -8.51 -6.37
C VAL A 25 -25.10 -9.99 -6.33
N PRO A 26 -26.41 -10.30 -6.12
CA PRO A 26 -26.87 -11.68 -5.90
C PRO A 26 -26.52 -12.65 -7.03
N ASP A 27 -26.58 -12.20 -8.28
CA ASP A 27 -26.34 -13.05 -9.46
C ASP A 27 -24.88 -13.52 -9.59
N LEU A 28 -23.95 -12.96 -8.81
CA LEU A 28 -22.53 -13.32 -8.82
C LEU A 28 -22.29 -14.79 -8.44
N VAL A 29 -23.22 -15.42 -7.71
CA VAL A 29 -23.10 -16.83 -7.29
C VAL A 29 -23.07 -17.82 -8.47
N GLU A 30 -23.55 -17.41 -9.65
CA GLU A 30 -23.55 -18.23 -10.87
C GLU A 30 -22.28 -18.04 -11.71
N TYR A 31 -21.37 -17.13 -11.30
CA TYR A 31 -20.18 -16.79 -12.09
C TYR A 31 -19.00 -17.72 -11.77
N GLU A 32 -18.10 -17.90 -12.74
CA GLU A 32 -16.86 -18.65 -12.53
C GLU A 32 -15.89 -17.88 -11.62
N LEU A 33 -15.36 -18.55 -10.59
CA LEU A 33 -14.27 -18.02 -9.79
C LEU A 33 -12.95 -18.15 -10.57
N ALA A 34 -12.57 -17.09 -11.27
CA ALA A 34 -11.38 -17.09 -12.13
C ALA A 34 -10.05 -17.16 -11.34
N GLU A 35 -9.92 -16.39 -10.26
CA GLU A 35 -8.72 -16.41 -9.42
C GLU A 35 -9.00 -15.99 -7.96
N ALA A 36 -8.06 -16.33 -7.09
CA ALA A 36 -7.94 -15.76 -5.76
C ALA A 36 -6.46 -15.54 -5.44
N ILE A 37 -6.13 -14.35 -4.93
CA ILE A 37 -4.76 -13.95 -4.60
C ILE A 37 -4.69 -13.29 -3.23
N ALA A 38 -3.54 -13.37 -2.58
CA ALA A 38 -3.24 -12.65 -1.35
C ALA A 38 -1.87 -11.96 -1.49
N GLY A 39 -1.75 -10.78 -0.87
CA GLY A 39 -0.53 -9.99 -0.94
C GLY A 39 -0.39 -9.08 0.29
N HIS A 40 0.85 -8.72 0.59
CA HIS A 40 1.17 -7.82 1.68
C HIS A 40 0.94 -6.36 1.29
N ARG A 41 0.43 -5.58 2.24
CA ARG A 41 0.31 -4.14 2.10
C ARG A 41 1.41 -3.49 2.95
N PRO A 42 2.34 -2.72 2.36
CA PRO A 42 3.36 -2.04 3.15
C PRO A 42 2.69 -0.97 4.01
N GLY A 43 2.50 -1.27 5.29
CA GLY A 43 1.90 -0.38 6.28
C GLY A 43 2.96 0.30 7.14
N THR A 44 2.54 1.37 7.80
CA THR A 44 3.34 2.14 8.77
C THR A 44 2.49 2.38 10.02
N PRO A 45 3.10 2.67 11.19
CA PRO A 45 2.35 2.84 12.44
C PRO A 45 1.26 3.93 12.37
N ASP A 46 1.45 4.96 11.55
CA ASP A 46 0.51 6.08 11.36
C ASP A 46 -0.34 5.96 10.09
N ASN A 47 -0.21 4.87 9.33
CA ASN A 47 -0.84 4.66 8.01
C ASN A 47 -0.47 5.71 6.94
N MET A 48 0.59 6.49 7.15
CA MET A 48 1.09 7.45 6.17
C MET A 48 2.34 6.91 5.45
N PRO A 49 2.56 7.24 4.17
CA PRO A 49 3.78 6.86 3.46
C PRO A 49 5.06 7.33 4.18
N ILE A 50 6.17 6.63 3.96
CA ILE A 50 7.52 7.06 4.32
C ILE A 50 8.26 7.41 3.04
N LEU A 51 8.49 8.71 2.83
CA LEU A 51 9.03 9.29 1.60
C LEU A 51 10.22 10.21 1.92
N GLY A 52 11.31 10.08 1.17
CA GLY A 52 12.45 11.01 1.22
C GLY A 52 13.76 10.35 1.66
N PHE A 53 14.76 11.17 2.00
CA PHE A 53 16.08 10.68 2.38
C PHE A 53 16.07 9.91 3.70
N HIS A 54 16.75 8.77 3.72
CA HIS A 54 17.03 7.96 4.90
C HIS A 54 18.54 7.72 5.02
N GLY A 55 19.26 8.79 5.37
CA GLY A 55 20.73 8.79 5.41
C GLY A 55 21.37 9.14 4.06
N PRO A 56 22.71 9.19 4.02
CA PRO A 56 23.45 9.64 2.84
C PRO A 56 23.19 8.75 1.61
N GLY A 57 22.73 9.35 0.52
CA GLY A 57 22.53 8.66 -0.76
C GLY A 57 21.42 7.61 -0.79
N THR A 58 20.60 7.49 0.26
CA THR A 58 19.49 6.52 0.32
C THR A 58 18.15 7.26 0.35
N VAL A 59 17.27 6.94 -0.58
CA VAL A 59 15.88 7.44 -0.62
C VAL A 59 14.93 6.27 -0.38
N VAL A 60 13.87 6.52 0.38
CA VAL A 60 12.78 5.57 0.62
C VAL A 60 11.47 6.13 0.07
N ALA A 61 10.65 5.25 -0.51
CA ALA A 61 9.31 5.55 -0.98
C ALA A 61 8.42 4.32 -0.76
N THR A 62 7.83 4.21 0.43
CA THR A 62 7.05 3.03 0.86
C THR A 62 5.91 3.42 1.80
N GLY A 63 5.18 2.45 2.34
CA GLY A 63 4.19 2.69 3.40
C GLY A 63 2.81 3.15 2.91
N HIS A 64 2.55 3.11 1.60
CA HIS A 64 1.28 3.56 1.02
C HIS A 64 0.08 2.66 1.34
N HIS A 65 0.29 1.49 1.95
CA HIS A 65 -0.73 0.54 2.37
C HIS A 65 -1.79 0.26 1.28
N ARG A 66 -3.05 0.70 1.50
CA ARG A 66 -4.20 0.50 0.58
C ARG A 66 -4.29 1.54 -0.53
N HIS A 67 -3.42 2.55 -0.52
CA HIS A 67 -3.43 3.69 -1.43
C HIS A 67 -2.21 3.71 -2.37
N GLY A 68 -1.43 2.62 -2.45
CA GLY A 68 -0.22 2.56 -3.29
C GLY A 68 -0.46 2.91 -4.76
N VAL A 69 -1.44 2.28 -5.41
CA VAL A 69 -1.74 2.51 -6.83
C VAL A 69 -2.16 3.96 -7.09
N VAL A 70 -3.10 4.48 -6.31
CA VAL A 70 -3.62 5.85 -6.51
C VAL A 70 -2.59 6.94 -6.22
N LEU A 71 -1.66 6.71 -5.28
CA LEU A 71 -0.62 7.66 -4.91
C LEU A 71 0.69 7.50 -5.72
N THR A 72 0.78 6.50 -6.59
CA THR A 72 2.00 6.23 -7.36
C THR A 72 2.48 7.44 -8.18
N PRO A 73 1.62 8.13 -8.97
CA PRO A 73 2.09 9.23 -9.82
C PRO A 73 2.71 10.38 -9.01
N VAL A 74 2.00 10.89 -8.01
CA VAL A 74 2.50 12.00 -7.17
C VAL A 74 3.74 11.59 -6.37
N THR A 75 3.83 10.33 -5.93
CA THR A 75 5.03 9.85 -5.23
C THR A 75 6.22 9.80 -6.18
N ALA A 76 6.00 9.33 -7.41
CA ALA A 76 7.07 9.24 -8.41
C ALA A 76 7.63 10.63 -8.75
N ASP A 77 6.76 11.60 -9.01
CA ASP A 77 7.16 12.97 -9.34
C ASP A 77 7.98 13.59 -8.20
N LEU A 78 7.45 13.58 -6.96
CA LEU A 78 8.13 14.17 -5.80
C LEU A 78 9.48 13.51 -5.49
N ILE A 79 9.59 12.19 -5.69
CA ILE A 79 10.83 11.46 -5.41
C ILE A 79 11.85 11.66 -6.55
N ALA A 80 11.41 11.74 -7.80
CA ALA A 80 12.29 12.06 -8.92
C ALA A 80 12.90 13.45 -8.75
N ASP A 81 12.07 14.46 -8.45
CA ASP A 81 12.52 15.84 -8.21
C ASP A 81 13.50 15.92 -7.04
N LEU A 82 13.21 15.20 -5.94
CA LEU A 82 14.12 15.11 -4.79
C LEU A 82 15.49 14.53 -5.17
N ILE A 83 15.52 13.50 -6.02
CA ILE A 83 16.77 12.85 -6.44
C ILE A 83 17.57 13.76 -7.39
N GLU A 84 16.90 14.45 -8.32
CA GLU A 84 17.55 15.30 -9.31
C GLU A 84 18.13 16.59 -8.70
N THR A 85 17.37 17.21 -7.79
CA THR A 85 17.71 18.53 -7.23
C THR A 85 18.42 18.42 -5.87
N GLY A 86 18.17 17.35 -5.12
CA GLY A 86 18.55 17.25 -3.72
C GLY A 86 17.69 18.10 -2.77
N GLU A 87 16.70 18.83 -3.28
CA GLU A 87 15.83 19.72 -2.51
C GLU A 87 14.44 19.08 -2.33
N PRO A 88 13.96 18.87 -1.09
CA PRO A 88 12.66 18.27 -0.86
C PRO A 88 11.52 19.26 -1.08
N ASP A 89 10.53 18.84 -1.88
CA ASP A 89 9.25 19.54 -1.97
C ASP A 89 8.57 19.62 -0.58
N PRO A 90 7.98 20.77 -0.19
CA PRO A 90 7.28 20.92 1.08
C PRO A 90 6.19 19.87 1.35
N MET A 91 5.57 19.30 0.31
CA MET A 91 4.60 18.21 0.42
C MET A 91 5.20 16.94 1.02
N LEU A 92 6.52 16.73 0.94
CA LEU A 92 7.19 15.57 1.53
C LEU A 92 7.38 15.68 3.04
N ALA A 93 7.34 16.90 3.61
CA ALA A 93 7.61 17.16 5.02
C ALA A 93 6.87 16.24 6.02
N PRO A 94 5.53 16.01 5.91
CA PRO A 94 4.82 15.13 6.84
C PRO A 94 5.14 13.63 6.63
N PHE A 95 5.77 13.26 5.52
CA PHE A 95 6.04 11.86 5.15
C PHE A 95 7.50 11.45 5.35
N THR A 96 8.35 12.34 5.86
CA THR A 96 9.77 12.05 6.03
C THR A 96 10.01 10.87 6.98
N PRO A 97 11.10 10.10 6.80
CA PRO A 97 11.47 9.02 7.73
C PRO A 97 11.75 9.53 9.15
N ALA A 98 12.16 10.78 9.28
CA ALA A 98 12.51 11.40 10.56
C ALA A 98 11.33 11.53 11.54
N ARG A 99 10.09 11.37 11.08
CA ARG A 99 8.90 11.52 11.95
C ARG A 99 8.76 10.43 13.02
N PHE A 100 9.53 9.36 12.93
CA PHE A 100 9.54 8.26 13.90
C PHE A 100 10.85 8.13 14.69
N THR A 101 11.78 9.08 14.53
CA THR A 101 13.11 9.07 15.15
C THR A 101 13.35 10.29 16.02
#